data_AF-A0AAJ1Z8W4-F1
#
_entry.id   AF-A0AAJ1Z8W4-F1
#
_cell.length_a   1.000
_cell.length_b   1.000
_cell.length_c   1.000
_cell.angle_alpha   90.00
_cell.angle_beta   90.00
_cell.angle_gamma   90.00
#
_symmetry.space_group_name_H-M   'P 1'
#
loop_
_entity.id
_entity.type
_entity.pdbx_description
1 polymer ?
#
loop_
_entity_poly.entity_id
_entity_poly.type
_entity_poly.pdbx_seq_one_letter_code
_entity_poly.pdbx_strand_id
1 'polypeptide(L)' 'MTSPYTTHTVDAAIVHLERVLSAEGANSLFGQTYWRTRVQQVSATHGLQRNQRMRLDRLMTRLADASRAGRPR' A
#
# COMPACT_ATOMS: atom_id res chain seq x y z
N MET A 1 12.95 -14.47 -6.63
CA MET A 1 13.00 -13.39 -5.62
C MET A 1 11.93 -13.69 -4.58
N THR A 2 12.34 -14.22 -3.43
CA THR A 2 11.43 -14.61 -2.34
C THR A 2 10.99 -13.35 -1.60
N SER A 3 9.71 -13.03 -1.65
CA SER A 3 9.17 -11.92 -0.86
C SER A 3 9.41 -12.25 0.63
N PRO A 4 10.03 -11.35 1.42
CA PRO A 4 10.34 -11.61 2.84
C PRO A 4 9.09 -11.67 3.73
N TYR A 5 7.91 -11.44 3.15
CA TYR A 5 6.63 -11.49 3.83
C TYR A 5 6.05 -12.89 3.79
N THR A 6 5.91 -13.52 4.96
CA THR A 6 5.04 -14.70 5.13
C THR A 6 3.58 -14.26 5.14
N THR A 7 2.65 -15.15 4.78
CA THR A 7 1.19 -14.90 4.75
C THR A 7 0.65 -14.26 6.03
N HIS A 8 1.25 -14.55 7.19
CA HIS A 8 0.95 -13.92 8.47
C HIS A 8 1.43 -12.47 8.59
N THR A 9 2.60 -12.15 8.03
CA THR A 9 3.15 -10.78 8.05
C THR A 9 2.53 -9.88 6.99
N VAL A 10 1.99 -10.45 5.92
CA VAL A 10 1.30 -9.70 4.85
C VAL A 10 0.08 -8.98 5.40
N ASP A 11 -0.76 -9.63 6.21
CA ASP A 11 -1.96 -9.00 6.75
C ASP A 11 -1.60 -7.82 7.67
N ALA A 12 -0.62 -8.03 8.57
CA ALA A 12 -0.09 -6.97 9.42
C ALA A 12 0.52 -5.81 8.60
N ALA A 13 1.23 -6.10 7.51
CA ALA A 13 1.78 -5.09 6.61
C ALA A 13 0.68 -4.30 5.89
N ILE A 14 -0.40 -4.96 5.45
CA ILE A 14 -1.56 -4.31 4.84
C ILE A 14 -2.26 -3.42 5.87
N VAL A 15 -2.54 -3.91 7.07
CA VAL A 15 -3.17 -3.12 8.14
C VAL A 15 -2.31 -1.90 8.51
N HIS A 16 -0.99 -2.08 8.56
CA HIS A 16 -0.06 -0.97 8.79
C HIS A 16 -0.14 0.07 7.65
N LEU A 17 -0.13 -0.36 6.39
CA LEU A 17 -0.29 0.53 5.24
C LEU A 17 -1.64 1.24 5.26
N GLU A 18 -2.72 0.55 5.59
CA GLU A 18 -4.06 1.15 5.71
C GLU A 18 -4.09 2.23 6.78
N ARG A 19 -3.50 1.97 7.96
CA ARG A 19 -3.43 2.95 9.06
C ARG A 19 -2.58 4.15 8.69
N VAL A 20 -1.39 3.92 8.14
CA VAL A 20 -0.47 5.00 7.77
C VAL A 20 -1.10 5.82 6.65
N LEU A 21 -1.61 5.21 5.57
CA LEU A 21 -2.27 5.95 4.48
C LEU A 21 -3.58 6.63 4.89
N SER A 22 -4.24 6.17 5.95
CA SER A 22 -5.41 6.87 6.53
C SER A 22 -5.00 8.00 7.47
N ALA A 23 -3.79 7.98 8.03
CA ALA A 23 -3.27 9.09 8.80
C ALA A 23 -2.90 10.22 7.84
N GLU A 24 -3.55 11.38 8.00
CA GLU A 24 -3.40 12.55 7.12
C GLU A 24 -1.92 12.98 6.89
N GLY A 25 -1.01 12.59 7.78
CA GLY A 25 0.44 12.89 7.71
C GLY A 25 1.33 11.88 6.98
N ALA A 26 0.84 10.73 6.50
CA ALA A 26 1.72 9.74 5.87
C ALA A 26 2.35 10.21 4.55
N ASN A 27 1.67 11.11 3.85
CA ASN A 27 2.18 11.75 2.64
C ASN A 27 3.24 12.83 2.96
N SER A 28 3.39 13.20 4.24
CA SER A 28 4.33 14.21 4.74
C SER A 28 5.69 13.60 5.11
N LEU A 29 5.71 12.39 5.68
CA LEU A 29 6.95 11.69 6.04
C LEU A 29 7.60 10.95 4.87
N PHE A 30 6.80 10.36 3.98
CA PHE A 30 7.29 9.68 2.79
C PHE A 30 6.44 10.08 1.59
N GLY A 31 7.10 10.34 0.45
CA GLY A 31 6.40 10.66 -0.78
C GLY A 31 5.54 9.48 -1.26
N GLN A 32 4.45 9.78 -1.96
CA GLN A 32 3.51 8.79 -2.50
C GLN A 32 4.16 7.66 -3.31
N THR A 33 5.27 7.95 -4.01
CA THR A 33 6.06 6.98 -4.77
C THR A 33 6.64 5.87 -3.88
N TYR A 34 7.04 6.21 -2.65
CA TYR A 34 7.51 5.23 -1.66
C TYR A 34 6.39 4.27 -1.27
N TRP A 35 5.20 4.81 -0.95
CA TRP A 35 4.03 4.00 -0.61
C TRP A 35 3.57 3.10 -1.76
N ARG A 36 3.58 3.61 -2.99
CA ARG A 36 3.27 2.82 -4.19
C ARG A 36 4.24 1.64 -4.34
N THR A 37 5.54 1.88 -4.13
CA THR A 37 6.56 0.83 -4.18
C THR A 37 6.34 -0.23 -3.10
N ARG A 38 5.98 0.18 -1.87
CA ARG A 38 5.67 -0.75 -0.77
C ARG A 38 4.43 -1.60 -1.07
N VAL A 39 3.35 -1.00 -1.56
CA VAL A 39 2.13 -1.76 -1.92
C VAL A 39 2.43 -2.76 -3.04
N GLN A 40 3.25 -2.39 -4.04
CA GLN A 40 3.69 -3.31 -5.09
C GLN A 40 4.55 -4.46 -4.55
N GLN A 41 5.47 -4.21 -3.62
CA GLN A 41 6.27 -5.26 -2.99
C GLN A 41 5.40 -6.26 -2.22
N VAL A 42 4.40 -5.78 -1.47
CA VAL A 42 3.47 -6.67 -0.76
C VAL A 42 2.63 -7.46 -1.76
N SER A 43 2.16 -6.83 -2.84
CA SER A 43 1.39 -7.48 -3.93
C SER A 43 2.20 -8.54 -4.70
N ALA A 44 3.52 -8.40 -4.75
CA ALA A 44 4.42 -9.40 -5.32
C ALA A 44 4.59 -10.66 -4.44
N THR A 45 4.01 -10.68 -3.24
CA THR A 45 4.07 -11.84 -2.35
C THR A 45 3.24 -13.00 -2.90
N HIS A 46 3.87 -14.16 -3.01
CA HIS A 46 3.20 -15.37 -3.48
C HIS A 46 2.28 -15.94 -2.39
N GLY A 47 1.08 -16.39 -2.76
CA GLY A 47 0.10 -16.93 -1.79
C GLY A 47 -0.80 -15.89 -1.13
N LEU A 48 -0.90 -14.67 -1.69
CA LEU A 48 -1.88 -13.67 -1.25
C LEU A 48 -3.31 -14.20 -1.34
N GLN A 49 -4.05 -14.07 -0.25
CA GLN A 49 -5.48 -14.36 -0.27
C GLN A 49 -6.26 -13.30 -1.05
N ARG A 50 -7.44 -13.69 -1.56
CA ARG A 50 -8.31 -12.81 -2.35
C ARG A 50 -8.68 -11.53 -1.59
N ASN A 51 -8.91 -11.64 -0.28
CA ASN A 51 -9.17 -10.49 0.60
C ASN A 51 -7.97 -9.54 0.72
N GLN A 52 -6.75 -10.08 0.82
CA GLN A 52 -5.52 -9.28 0.88
C GLN A 52 -5.29 -8.52 -0.42
N ARG A 53 -5.49 -9.18 -1.58
CA ARG A 53 -5.43 -8.53 -2.89
C ARG A 53 -6.43 -7.39 -3.04
N MET A 54 -7.68 -7.59 -2.62
CA MET A 54 -8.69 -6.52 -2.67
C MET A 54 -8.31 -5.31 -1.82
N ARG A 55 -7.73 -5.52 -0.63
CA ARG A 55 -7.25 -4.42 0.22
C ARG A 55 -6.09 -3.65 -0.42
N LEU A 56 -5.11 -4.37 -1.00
CA LEU A 56 -3.98 -3.77 -1.71
C LEU A 56 -4.43 -2.95 -2.93
N ASP A 57 -5.41 -3.44 -3.68
CA ASP A 57 -5.96 -2.75 -4.85
C ASP A 57 -6.67 -1.44 -4.47
N ARG A 58 -7.44 -1.47 -3.37
CA ARG A 58 -8.03 -0.26 -2.78
C ARG A 58 -6.96 0.75 -2.35
N LEU A 59 -5.88 0.30 -1.73
CA LEU A 59 -4.75 1.16 -1.36
C LEU A 59 -4.07 1.79 -2.58
N MET A 60 -3.84 1.03 -3.65
CA MET A 60 -3.29 1.56 -4.91
C MET A 60 -4.22 2.61 -5.53
N THR A 61 -5.53 2.38 -5.51
CA THR A 61 -6.53 3.32 -6.01
C THR A 61 -6.50 4.62 -5.22
N ARG A 62 -6.47 4.55 -3.87
CA ARG A 62 -6.34 5.73 -3.00
C ARG A 62 -5.05 6.50 -3.25
N LEU A 63 -3.93 5.80 -3.43
CA LEU A 63 -2.65 6.43 -3.76
C LEU A 63 -2.69 7.13 -5.13
N ALA A 64 -3.36 6.54 -6.12
CA ALA A 64 -3.53 7.15 -7.44
C ALA A 64 -4.45 8.39 -7.40
N ASP A 65 -5.52 8.35 -6.61
CA ASP A 65 -6.43 9.47 -6.41
C ASP A 65 -5.74 10.63 -5.68
N ALA A 66 -5.00 10.31 -4.61
CA ALA A 66 -4.19 11.28 -3.88
C ALA A 66 -3.06 11.88 -4.75
N SER A 67 -2.52 11.15 -5.73
CA SER A 67 -1.57 11.73 -6.73
C SER A 67 -2.26 12.78 -7.59
N ARG A 68 -3.54 12.57 -7.90
CA ARG A 68 -4.31 13.40 -8.81
C ARG A 68 -4.83 14.66 -8.11
N ALA A 69 -5.17 14.57 -6.82
CA ALA A 69 -5.58 15.69 -5.99
C ALA A 69 -4.44 16.68 -5.69
N GLY A 70 -3.18 16.23 -5.71
CA GLY A 70 -2.00 17.06 -5.45
C GLY A 70 -1.52 17.92 -6.64
N ARG A 71 -2.26 17.98 -7.75
CA ARG A 71 -1.90 18.79 -8.91
C ARG A 71 -2.77 20.05 -8.97
N PRO A 72 -2.33 21.20 -8.43
CA PRO A 72 -2.93 22.47 -8.83
C PRO A 72 -2.62 22.67 -10.32
N ARG A 73 -3.66 22.97 -11.11
CA ARG A 73 -3.51 23.50 -12.46
C ARG A 73 -3.06 24.96 -12.38
#